data_AF-A0A5J4WUH2-F1
#
_entry.id   AF-A0A5J4WUH2-F1
#
_cell.length_a   1.000
_cell.length_b   1.000
_cell.length_c   1.000
_cell.angle_alpha   90.00
_cell.angle_beta   90.00
_cell.angle_gamma   90.00
#
_symmetry.space_group_name_H-M   'P 1'
#
loop_
_entity.id
_entity.type
_entity.pdbx_description
1 polymer ?
#
loop_
_entity_poly.entity_id
_entity_poly.type
_entity_poly.pdbx_seq_one_letter_code
_entity_poly.pdbx_strand_id
1 'polypeptide(L)'
;MRILTPLSTNTITFKTKLKNRSNLLYDLYNMRRWIKTGTEITVKQTAKLIGKLNYLRLQFQKASLFLNTMDHQKAQAARLRGWNSTKIMNKTAIPDINWWIAKLRANIPAQLIQIPPQVTMTTDAAPSG
;
A
#
# COMPACT_ATOMS: atom_id res chain seq x y z
N MET A 1 -30.02 7.50 33.41
CA MET A 1 -29.07 6.38 33.21
C MET A 1 -28.41 6.55 31.84
N ARG A 2 -27.15 7.00 31.79
CA ARG A 2 -26.39 7.19 30.53
C ARG A 2 -25.59 5.92 30.26
N ILE A 3 -25.85 5.26 29.14
CA ILE A 3 -24.97 4.19 28.63
C ILE A 3 -23.91 4.88 27.78
N LEU A 4 -22.68 4.95 28.30
CA LEU A 4 -21.50 5.30 27.51
C LEU A 4 -21.07 4.05 26.74
N THR A 5 -21.28 4.02 25.43
CA THR A 5 -20.59 3.08 24.56
C THR A 5 -19.14 3.52 24.38
N PRO A 6 -18.15 2.60 24.37
CA PRO A 6 -16.76 2.99 24.15
C PRO A 6 -16.57 3.48 22.72
N LEU A 7 -16.01 4.68 22.60
CA LEU A 7 -15.54 5.28 21.35
C LEU A 7 -14.57 4.31 20.64
N SER A 8 -14.94 3.91 19.42
CA SER A 8 -14.05 3.27 18.46
C SER A 8 -12.76 4.09 18.35
N THR A 9 -11.63 3.50 18.70
CA THR A 9 -10.31 4.11 18.54
C THR A 9 -10.02 4.27 17.06
N ASN A 10 -10.40 5.41 16.50
CA ASN A 10 -9.94 5.87 15.20
C ASN A 10 -8.45 6.16 15.33
N THR A 11 -7.61 5.17 15.03
CA THR A 11 -6.19 5.40 14.76
C THR A 11 -6.09 6.46 13.66
N ILE A 12 -5.57 7.62 14.03
CA ILE A 12 -5.29 8.74 13.13
C ILE A 12 -4.04 8.34 12.34
N THR A 13 -4.20 7.42 11.41
CA THR A 13 -3.12 7.03 10.51
C THR A 13 -2.91 8.18 9.53
N PHE A 14 -1.75 8.85 9.61
CA PHE A 14 -1.35 9.91 8.69
C PHE A 14 -1.61 9.45 7.24
N LYS A 15 -2.68 9.97 6.63
CA LYS A 15 -3.07 9.75 5.23
C LYS A 15 -2.09 10.50 4.33
N THR A 16 -0.84 10.03 4.26
CA THR A 16 0.08 10.47 3.21
C THR A 16 -0.52 10.00 1.89
N LYS A 17 -1.06 10.94 1.10
CA LYS A 17 -1.42 10.72 -0.30
C LYS A 17 -0.28 9.95 -0.93
N LEU A 18 -0.53 8.71 -1.34
CA LEU A 18 0.49 7.83 -1.87
C LEU A 18 0.92 8.37 -3.24
N LYS A 19 1.78 9.40 -3.23
CA LYS A 19 2.08 10.29 -4.37
C LYS A 19 2.56 9.52 -5.61
N ASN A 20 3.06 8.30 -5.39
CA ASN A 20 3.58 7.40 -6.42
C ASN A 20 2.87 6.03 -6.46
N ARG A 21 1.59 5.94 -6.04
CA ARG A 21 0.81 4.67 -6.02
C ARG A 21 0.86 3.92 -7.35
N SER A 22 0.62 4.61 -8.46
CA SER A 22 0.59 4.02 -9.80
C SER A 22 1.95 3.43 -10.18
N ASN A 23 3.04 4.14 -9.87
CA ASN A 23 4.40 3.66 -10.12
C ASN A 23 4.72 2.41 -9.29
N LEU A 24 4.30 2.37 -8.03
CA LEU A 24 4.52 1.19 -7.17
C LEU A 24 3.69 -0.01 -7.63
N LEU A 25 2.44 0.20 -8.05
CA LEU A 25 1.61 -0.86 -8.64
C LEU A 25 2.25 -1.40 -9.92
N TYR A 26 2.75 -0.52 -10.79
CA TYR A 26 3.47 -0.91 -12.00
C TYR A 26 4.71 -1.78 -11.67
N ASP A 27 5.54 -1.37 -10.71
CA ASP A 27 6.69 -2.16 -10.28
C ASP A 27 6.29 -3.55 -9.75
N LEU A 28 5.23 -3.63 -8.94
CA LEU A 28 4.71 -4.90 -8.40
C LEU A 28 4.17 -5.82 -9.50
N TYR A 29 3.45 -5.27 -10.48
CA TYR A 29 2.97 -6.05 -11.62
C TYR A 29 4.12 -6.59 -12.46
N ASN A 30 5.14 -5.78 -12.72
CA ASN A 30 6.34 -6.21 -13.43
C ASN A 30 7.11 -7.27 -12.65
N MET A 31 7.31 -7.07 -11.35
CA MET A 31 7.99 -8.04 -10.49
C MET A 31 7.27 -9.39 -10.51
N ARG A 32 5.93 -9.38 -10.36
CA ARG A 32 5.11 -10.59 -10.44
C ARG A 32 5.24 -11.27 -11.80
N ARG A 33 5.22 -10.50 -12.89
CA ARG A 33 5.38 -11.03 -14.26
C ARG A 33 6.74 -11.69 -14.43
N TRP A 34 7.83 -11.01 -14.07
CA TRP A 34 9.19 -11.53 -14.17
C TRP A 34 9.38 -12.81 -13.36
N ILE A 35 8.84 -12.90 -12.15
CA ILE A 35 8.87 -14.13 -11.35
C ILE A 35 8.11 -15.27 -12.05
N LYS A 36 6.94 -14.99 -12.63
CA LYS A 36 6.14 -16.01 -13.35
C LYS A 36 6.86 -16.53 -14.58
N THR A 37 7.51 -15.64 -15.34
CA THR A 37 8.22 -15.99 -16.58
C THR A 37 9.65 -16.48 -16.34
N GLY A 38 10.13 -16.51 -15.09
CA GLY A 38 11.52 -16.87 -14.79
C GLY A 38 12.54 -15.85 -15.33
N THR A 39 12.14 -14.60 -15.52
CA THR A 39 13.03 -13.54 -15.99
C THR A 39 14.04 -13.19 -14.90
N GLU A 40 15.28 -13.00 -15.31
CA GLU A 40 16.35 -12.52 -14.45
C GLU A 40 16.14 -11.06 -14.02
N ILE A 41 16.30 -10.79 -12.72
CA ILE A 41 16.08 -9.47 -12.14
C ILE A 41 17.34 -9.07 -11.39
N THR A 42 17.79 -7.82 -11.53
CA THR A 42 18.95 -7.35 -10.76
C THR A 42 18.61 -7.24 -9.28
N VAL A 43 19.60 -7.53 -8.42
CA VAL A 43 19.45 -7.37 -6.96
C VAL A 43 19.08 -5.92 -6.61
N LYS A 44 19.64 -4.94 -7.31
CA LYS A 44 19.29 -3.51 -7.20
C LYS A 44 17.81 -3.22 -7.47
N GLN A 45 17.22 -3.80 -8.51
CA GLN A 45 15.78 -3.62 -8.80
C GLN A 45 14.91 -4.14 -7.65
N THR A 46 15.22 -5.34 -7.14
CA THR A 46 14.52 -5.93 -5.99
C THR A 46 14.70 -5.06 -4.73
N ALA A 47 15.91 -4.56 -4.46
CA ALA A 47 16.18 -3.66 -3.34
C ALA A 47 15.39 -2.35 -3.43
N LYS A 48 15.31 -1.75 -4.63
CA LYS A 48 14.53 -0.53 -4.89
C LYS A 48 13.05 -0.76 -4.61
N LEU A 49 12.48 -1.89 -5.04
CA LEU A 49 11.09 -2.24 -4.75
C LEU A 49 10.86 -2.42 -3.25
N ILE A 50 11.71 -3.18 -2.56
CA ILE A 50 11.62 -3.38 -1.10
C ILE A 50 11.71 -2.03 -0.36
N GLY A 51 12.61 -1.13 -0.78
CA GLY A 51 12.70 0.22 -0.20
C GLY A 51 11.39 1.00 -0.32
N LYS A 52 10.74 0.97 -1.50
CA LYS A 52 9.42 1.60 -1.69
C LYS A 52 8.34 0.99 -0.81
N LEU A 53 8.35 -0.33 -0.60
CA LEU A 53 7.37 -1.02 0.26
C LEU A 53 7.63 -0.78 1.75
N ASN A 54 8.90 -0.69 2.16
CA ASN A 54 9.30 -0.37 3.54
C ASN A 54 8.78 0.99 3.99
N TYR A 55 8.74 1.99 3.09
CA TYR A 55 8.11 3.28 3.38
C TYR A 55 6.62 3.16 3.75
N LEU A 56 5.93 2.13 3.24
CA LEU A 56 4.49 1.90 3.43
C LEU A 56 4.17 0.88 4.50
N ARG A 57 5.16 0.18 5.05
CA ARG A 57 4.90 -0.95 5.97
C ARG A 57 4.14 -0.53 7.23
N LEU A 58 4.33 0.70 7.70
CA LEU A 58 3.66 1.23 8.89
C LEU A 58 2.16 1.50 8.65
N GLN A 59 1.73 1.59 7.40
CA GLN A 59 0.35 1.87 7.02
C GLN A 59 -0.54 0.62 7.02
N PHE A 60 0.06 -0.58 7.07
CA PHE A 60 -0.69 -1.84 7.02
C PHE A 60 -0.22 -2.78 8.12
N GLN A 61 -1.17 -3.33 8.88
CA GLN A 61 -0.86 -4.35 9.86
C GLN A 61 -0.20 -5.57 9.19
N LYS A 62 0.83 -6.12 9.84
CA LYS A 62 1.59 -7.30 9.39
C LYS A 62 2.31 -7.13 8.04
N ALA A 63 2.44 -5.90 7.52
CA ALA A 63 3.10 -5.64 6.23
C ALA A 63 4.53 -6.18 6.13
N SER A 64 5.28 -6.14 7.24
CA SER A 64 6.66 -6.62 7.29
C SER A 64 6.77 -8.11 6.93
N LEU A 65 5.76 -8.92 7.25
CA LEU A 65 5.76 -10.35 6.93
C LEU A 65 5.83 -10.60 5.42
N PHE A 66 5.11 -9.78 4.64
CA PHE A 66 5.02 -9.86 3.19
C PHE A 66 6.21 -9.24 2.46
N LEU A 67 7.34 -9.03 3.16
CA LEU A 67 8.62 -8.62 2.56
C LEU A 67 9.71 -9.67 2.74
N ASN A 68 9.55 -10.58 3.70
CA ASN A 68 10.60 -11.51 4.12
C ASN A 68 11.13 -12.36 2.96
N THR A 69 10.24 -12.87 2.11
CA THR A 69 10.63 -13.76 1.00
C THR A 69 11.52 -13.04 -0.01
N MET A 70 11.16 -11.81 -0.39
CA MET A 70 11.95 -11.01 -1.34
C MET A 70 13.24 -10.50 -0.70
N ASP A 71 13.18 -10.06 0.56
CA ASP A 71 14.33 -9.51 1.27
C ASP A 71 15.41 -10.57 1.53
N HIS A 72 15.01 -11.77 1.98
CA HIS A 72 15.90 -12.90 2.16
C HIS A 72 16.59 -13.29 0.83
N GLN A 73 15.82 -13.44 -0.24
CA GLN A 73 16.38 -13.81 -1.55
C GLN A 73 17.31 -12.75 -2.12
N LYS A 74 16.98 -11.46 -1.94
CA LYS A 74 17.84 -10.34 -2.29
C LYS A 74 19.13 -10.37 -1.47
N ALA A 75 19.03 -10.48 -0.14
CA ALA A 75 20.18 -10.46 0.76
C ALA A 75 21.15 -11.61 0.45
N GLN A 76 20.63 -12.81 0.20
CA GLN A 76 21.42 -13.94 -0.23
C GLN A 76 22.14 -13.68 -1.56
N ALA A 77 21.44 -13.13 -2.55
CA ALA A 77 22.04 -12.82 -3.85
C ALA A 77 23.10 -11.72 -3.77
N ALA A 78 22.82 -10.65 -3.02
CA ALA A 78 23.78 -9.58 -2.75
C ALA A 78 25.06 -10.11 -2.10
N ARG A 79 24.92 -11.00 -1.11
CA ARG A 79 26.05 -11.60 -0.41
C ARG A 79 26.89 -12.51 -1.31
N LEU A 80 26.25 -13.29 -2.17
CA LEU A 80 26.93 -14.31 -2.99
C LEU A 80 27.52 -13.73 -4.29
N ARG A 81 26.87 -12.74 -4.89
CA ARG A 81 27.16 -12.30 -6.27
C ARG A 81 27.23 -10.77 -6.43
N GLY A 82 27.01 -10.01 -5.35
CA GLY A 82 27.04 -8.55 -5.36
C GLY A 82 25.76 -7.89 -5.89
N TRP A 83 25.67 -6.57 -5.77
CA TRP A 83 24.47 -5.79 -6.04
C TRP A 83 24.08 -5.68 -7.53
N ASN A 84 25.06 -5.77 -8.44
CA ASN A 84 24.82 -5.73 -9.89
C ASN A 84 24.41 -7.09 -10.47
N SER A 85 24.47 -8.16 -9.68
CA SER A 85 24.10 -9.49 -10.16
C SER A 85 22.60 -9.58 -10.45
N THR A 86 22.27 -10.49 -11.36
CA THR A 86 20.91 -10.90 -11.65
C THR A 86 20.57 -12.21 -10.93
N LYS A 87 19.29 -12.39 -10.64
CA LYS A 87 18.72 -13.61 -10.06
C LYS A 87 17.30 -13.83 -10.56
N ILE A 88 16.95 -15.08 -10.82
CA ILE A 88 15.56 -15.51 -10.95
C ILE A 88 14.96 -15.62 -9.54
N MET A 89 13.96 -14.81 -9.26
CA MET A 89 13.29 -14.78 -7.96
C MET A 89 12.33 -15.97 -7.84
N ASN A 90 12.34 -16.63 -6.68
CA ASN A 90 11.52 -17.81 -6.42
C ASN A 90 10.03 -17.44 -6.43
N LYS A 91 9.21 -18.32 -7.03
CA LYS A 91 7.74 -18.18 -7.13
C LYS A 91 7.03 -18.04 -5.78
N THR A 92 7.68 -18.44 -4.68
CA THR A 92 7.21 -18.19 -3.29
C THR A 92 7.02 -16.71 -2.95
N ALA A 93 7.62 -15.77 -3.70
CA ALA A 93 7.36 -14.34 -3.54
C ALA A 93 6.04 -13.85 -4.19
N ILE A 94 5.38 -14.67 -5.02
CA ILE A 94 4.13 -14.29 -5.72
C ILE A 94 2.99 -13.98 -4.74
N PRO A 95 2.71 -14.79 -3.70
CA PRO A 95 1.69 -14.48 -2.70
C PRO A 95 1.92 -13.13 -2.01
N ASP A 96 3.17 -12.83 -1.62
CA ASP A 96 3.55 -11.56 -0.99
C ASP A 96 3.27 -10.37 -1.90
N ILE A 97 3.65 -10.48 -3.18
CA ILE A 97 3.39 -9.43 -4.18
C ILE A 97 1.88 -9.25 -4.41
N ASN A 98 1.12 -10.34 -4.52
CA ASN A 98 -0.33 -10.26 -4.67
C ASN A 98 -0.99 -9.58 -3.47
N TRP A 99 -0.51 -9.84 -2.25
CA TRP A 99 -0.99 -9.18 -1.05
C TRP A 99 -0.75 -7.67 -1.11
N TRP A 100 0.45 -7.23 -1.48
CA TRP A 100 0.77 -5.80 -1.64
C TRP A 100 -0.09 -5.13 -2.71
N ILE A 101 -0.30 -5.79 -3.86
CA ILE A 101 -1.21 -5.29 -4.91
C ILE A 101 -2.63 -5.13 -4.36
N ALA A 102 -3.15 -6.11 -3.63
CA ALA A 102 -4.49 -6.06 -3.05
C ALA A 102 -4.62 -4.90 -2.05
N LYS A 103 -3.66 -4.73 -1.13
CA LYS A 103 -3.65 -3.62 -0.16
C LYS A 103 -3.58 -2.25 -0.82
N LEU A 104 -2.71 -2.11 -1.81
CA LEU A 104 -2.60 -0.85 -2.56
C LEU A 104 -3.86 -0.55 -3.36
N ARG A 105 -4.53 -1.57 -3.93
CA ARG A 105 -5.80 -1.39 -4.65
C ARG A 105 -6.94 -0.98 -3.71
N ALA A 106 -7.04 -1.63 -2.55
CA ALA A 106 -8.06 -1.36 -1.54
C ALA A 106 -7.89 0.00 -0.85
N ASN A 107 -6.68 0.57 -0.83
CA ASN A 107 -6.42 1.92 -0.33
C ASN A 107 -6.87 3.01 -1.31
N ILE A 108 -8.12 2.92 -1.79
CA ILE A 108 -8.83 4.07 -2.36
C ILE A 108 -8.84 5.13 -1.25
N PRO A 109 -8.31 6.34 -1.47
CA PRO A 109 -8.44 7.38 -0.45
C PRO A 109 -9.93 7.53 -0.17
N ALA A 110 -10.37 7.10 1.02
CA ALA A 110 -11.71 7.40 1.48
C ALA A 110 -11.86 8.92 1.32
N GLN A 111 -12.77 9.33 0.43
CA GLN A 111 -13.07 10.74 0.18
C GLN A 111 -13.21 11.39 1.55
N LEU A 112 -12.29 12.29 1.87
CA LEU A 112 -12.08 12.71 3.25
C LEU A 112 -13.19 13.62 3.77
N ILE A 113 -14.16 14.00 2.93
CA ILE A 113 -15.23 14.90 3.32
C ILE A 113 -16.47 14.57 2.50
N GLN A 114 -17.44 13.87 3.08
CA GLN A 114 -18.83 14.18 2.75
C GLN A 114 -19.10 15.45 3.54
N ILE A 115 -18.98 16.62 2.91
CA ILE A 115 -19.42 17.88 3.53
C ILE A 115 -20.93 17.71 3.68
N PRO A 116 -21.49 17.66 4.90
CA PRO A 116 -22.93 17.74 5.04
C PRO A 116 -23.37 19.06 4.39
N PRO A 117 -24.40 19.09 3.53
CA PRO A 117 -24.87 20.35 2.95
C PRO A 117 -25.16 21.33 4.09
N GLN A 118 -24.38 22.41 4.17
CA GLN A 118 -24.36 23.34 5.31
C GLN A 118 -25.46 24.39 5.26
N VAL A 119 -26.47 24.26 4.40
CA VAL A 119 -27.52 25.26 4.30
C VAL A 119 -28.87 24.60 4.08
N THR A 120 -29.72 24.64 5.11
CA THR A 120 -31.17 24.60 4.96
C THR A 120 -31.64 26.05 4.89
N MET A 121 -31.99 26.52 3.70
CA MET A 121 -32.69 27.80 3.54
C MET A 121 -34.14 27.59 3.99
N THR A 122 -34.48 28.07 5.18
CA THR A 122 -35.88 28.19 5.61
C THR A 122 -36.28 29.64 5.44
N THR A 123 -36.94 29.96 4.33
CA THR A 123 -37.63 31.25 4.17
C THR A 123 -39.02 31.09 4.74
N ASP A 124 -39.27 31.72 5.89
CA ASP A 124 -40.63 31.94 6.38
C ASP A 124 -41.19 33.17 5.65
N ALA A 125 -42.19 32.96 4.81
CA ALA A 125 -42.93 34.03 4.16
C ALA A 125 -44.25 34.20 4.92
N ALA A 126 -44.35 35.26 5.71
CA ALA A 126 -45.61 35.69 6.31
C ALA A 126 -46.50 36.34 5.24
N PRO A 127 -47.82 36.07 5.21
CA PRO A 127 -48.73 36.69 4.27
C PRO A 127 -49.13 38.08 4.79
N SER A 128 -48.34 39.10 4.49
CA SER A 128 -48.81 40.49 4.48
C SER A 128 -47.96 41.33 3.55
N GLY A 129 -48.22 41.18 2.26
CA GLY A 129 -48.11 42.26 1.27
C GLY A 129 -49.51 42.54 0.77
#